data_AF-A0A661YMS3-F1
#
_entry.id   AF-A0A661YMS3-F1
#
_cell.length_a   1.000
_cell.length_b   1.000
_cell.length_c   1.000
_cell.angle_alpha   90.00
_cell.angle_beta   90.00
_cell.angle_gamma   90.00
#
_symmetry.space_group_name_H-M   'P 1'
#
loop_
_entity.id
_entity.type
_entity.pdbx_description
1 polymer ?
#
loop_
_entity_poly.entity_id
_entity_poly.type
_entity_poly.pdbx_seq_one_letter_code
_entity_poly.pdbx_strand_id
1 'polypeptide(L)'
;MVGFFRKYHKWLGLFFSIFLVFYSLSGIVMNHRDLFAGLEVSRKLMPERYTYNNWNLGALRGSEAIGEDSILMYGNMGIWLADAHLENLKDYSQGLEAGMDNHKVYSVYLSKAGHLYMGTLRGAFIRDMQSNQWKKIAIESHDERFV
;
A
#
# COMPACT_ATOMS: atom_id res chain seq x y z
N MET A 1 40.60 37.40 -5.17
CA MET A 1 40.14 35.99 -5.15
C MET A 1 38.92 35.77 -4.24
N VAL A 2 38.91 36.25 -2.99
CA VAL A 2 37.79 36.08 -2.04
C VAL A 2 36.45 36.64 -2.54
N GLY A 3 36.44 37.82 -3.19
CA GLY A 3 35.21 38.43 -3.72
C GLY A 3 34.54 37.62 -4.84
N PHE A 4 35.34 36.94 -5.67
CA PHE A 4 34.85 36.03 -6.69
C PHE A 4 34.11 34.85 -6.03
N PHE A 5 34.78 34.13 -5.13
CA PHE A 5 34.16 33.01 -4.42
C PHE A 5 32.89 33.41 -3.66
N ARG A 6 32.87 34.57 -3.02
CA ARG A 6 31.69 35.07 -2.30
C ARG A 6 30.51 35.36 -3.25
N LYS A 7 30.76 35.96 -4.41
CA LYS A 7 29.72 36.26 -5.42
C LYS A 7 29.09 34.96 -5.93
N TYR A 8 29.92 34.00 -6.37
CA TYR A 8 29.43 32.75 -6.93
C TYR A 8 28.80 31.86 -5.85
N HIS A 9 29.39 31.77 -4.66
CA HIS A 9 28.78 31.01 -3.55
C HIS A 9 27.40 31.55 -3.18
N LYS A 10 27.20 32.89 -3.14
CA LYS A 10 25.88 33.48 -2.85
C LYS A 10 24.83 33.07 -3.89
N TRP A 11 25.12 33.25 -5.18
CA TRP A 11 24.13 33.02 -6.24
C TRP A 11 23.92 31.54 -6.54
N LEU A 12 25.00 30.76 -6.58
CA LEU A 12 24.95 29.31 -6.74
C LEU A 12 24.28 28.65 -5.52
N GLY A 13 24.62 29.11 -4.32
CA GLY A 13 24.00 28.66 -3.07
C GLY A 13 22.51 28.98 -3.02
N LEU A 14 22.08 30.17 -3.45
CA LEU A 14 20.66 30.50 -3.55
C LEU A 14 19.93 29.59 -4.53
N PHE A 15 20.50 29.36 -5.71
CA PHE A 15 19.94 28.43 -6.70
C PHE A 15 19.81 27.01 -6.14
N PHE A 16 20.87 26.44 -5.57
CA PHE A 16 20.84 25.10 -5.00
C PHE A 16 20.01 25.00 -3.72
N SER A 17 19.87 26.06 -2.93
CA SER A 17 19.07 26.05 -1.72
C SER A 17 17.61 25.71 -1.99
N ILE A 18 17.06 26.11 -3.14
CA ILE A 18 15.69 25.77 -3.54
C ILE A 18 15.57 24.25 -3.69
N PHE A 19 16.50 23.62 -4.40
CA PHE A 19 16.53 22.16 -4.57
C PHE A 19 16.78 21.44 -3.25
N LEU A 20 17.67 21.95 -2.40
CA LEU A 20 17.94 21.38 -1.07
C LEU A 20 16.71 21.45 -0.17
N VAL A 21 15.91 22.52 -0.24
CA VAL A 21 14.64 22.61 0.50
C VAL A 21 13.67 21.54 0.00
N PHE A 22 13.47 21.41 -1.32
CA PHE A 22 12.61 20.34 -1.86
C PHE A 22 13.10 18.94 -1.50
N TYR A 23 14.42 18.73 -1.52
CA TYR A 23 15.04 17.46 -1.13
C TYR A 23 14.83 17.15 0.36
N SER A 24 14.99 18.14 1.24
CA SER A 24 14.69 17.98 2.66
C SER A 24 13.21 17.68 2.91
N LEU A 25 12.31 18.38 2.21
CA LEU A 25 10.87 18.13 2.29
C LEU A 25 10.51 16.71 1.81
N SER A 26 11.09 16.25 0.71
CA SER A 26 10.87 14.87 0.24
C SER A 26 11.40 13.84 1.23
N GLY A 27 12.55 14.11 1.87
CA GLY A 27 13.09 13.28 2.95
C GLY A 27 12.13 13.14 4.14
N ILE A 28 11.48 14.24 4.54
CA ILE A 28 10.45 14.21 5.60
C ILE A 28 9.28 13.31 5.17
N VAL A 29 8.76 13.48 3.94
CA VAL A 29 7.64 12.66 3.43
C VAL A 29 8.01 11.18 3.38
N MET A 30 9.21 10.84 2.91
CA MET A 30 9.66 9.45 2.79
C MET A 30 9.93 8.78 4.15
N ASN A 31 10.55 9.50 5.10
CA ASN A 31 10.87 8.95 6.42
C ASN A 31 9.66 8.89 7.35
N HIS A 32 8.67 9.77 7.16
CA HIS A 32 7.43 9.78 7.94
C HIS A 32 6.24 9.28 7.13
N ARG A 33 6.47 8.23 6.35
CA ARG A 33 5.47 7.63 5.44
C ARG A 33 4.13 7.32 6.11
N ASP A 34 4.14 6.94 7.39
CA ASP A 34 2.92 6.64 8.15
C ASP A 34 1.94 7.82 8.22
N LEU A 35 2.45 9.06 8.33
CA LEU A 35 1.63 10.27 8.35
C LEU A 35 0.91 10.50 7.02
N PHE A 36 1.45 9.95 5.94
CA PHE A 36 0.93 10.10 4.58
C PHE A 36 0.29 8.81 4.06
N ALA A 37 0.24 7.74 4.86
CA ALA A 37 -0.23 6.42 4.42
C ALA A 37 -1.69 6.42 3.97
N GLY A 38 -2.53 7.28 4.59
CA GLY A 38 -3.93 7.45 4.22
C GLY A 38 -4.17 8.35 3.01
N LEU A 39 -3.14 8.98 2.45
CA LEU A 39 -3.27 9.83 1.27
C LEU A 39 -3.10 9.01 -0.01
N GLU A 40 -4.00 9.23 -0.97
CA GLU A 40 -3.95 8.55 -2.26
C GLU A 40 -3.81 9.56 -3.40
N VAL A 41 -2.92 9.25 -4.33
CA VAL A 41 -2.79 9.97 -5.59
C VAL A 41 -3.36 9.09 -6.69
N SER A 42 -4.32 9.61 -7.45
CA SER A 42 -4.92 8.86 -8.56
C SER A 42 -3.85 8.44 -9.56
N ARG A 43 -3.85 7.15 -9.95
CA ARG A 43 -2.96 6.63 -10.99
C ARG A 43 -3.14 7.34 -12.34
N LYS A 44 -4.28 7.99 -12.57
CA LYS A 44 -4.52 8.83 -13.76
C LYS A 44 -3.56 10.03 -13.86
N LEU A 45 -3.01 10.49 -12.73
CA LEU A 45 -2.03 11.57 -12.67
C LEU A 45 -0.59 11.07 -12.81
N MET A 46 -0.39 9.75 -12.83
CA MET A 46 0.94 9.13 -12.89
C MET A 46 1.28 8.68 -14.31
N PRO A 47 2.58 8.53 -14.64
CA PRO A 47 2.99 7.94 -15.91
C PRO A 47 2.41 6.53 -16.12
N GLU A 48 2.24 6.14 -17.39
CA GLU A 48 1.60 4.87 -17.79
C GLU A 48 2.17 3.62 -17.08
N ARG A 49 3.47 3.63 -16.75
CA ARG A 49 4.14 2.54 -16.02
C ARG A 49 3.54 2.26 -14.63
N TYR A 50 2.73 3.17 -14.08
CA TYR A 50 2.02 3.02 -12.81
C TYR A 50 0.56 2.57 -12.97
N THR A 51 0.11 2.37 -14.21
CA THR A 51 -1.23 1.86 -14.50
C THR A 51 -1.18 0.34 -14.59
N TYR A 52 -2.26 -0.31 -14.14
CA TYR A 52 -2.40 -1.74 -14.28
C TYR A 52 -2.66 -2.12 -15.74
N ASN A 53 -1.80 -2.98 -16.27
CA ASN A 53 -1.95 -3.59 -17.58
C ASN A 53 -1.51 -5.04 -17.48
N ASN A 54 -2.37 -5.98 -17.90
CA ASN A 54 -2.12 -7.42 -17.85
C ASN A 54 -1.59 -7.91 -16.49
N TRP A 55 -2.24 -7.50 -15.39
CA TRP A 55 -1.89 -7.91 -14.02
C TRP A 55 -0.47 -7.55 -13.55
N ASN A 56 0.17 -6.56 -14.19
CA ASN A 56 1.50 -6.07 -13.82
C ASN A 56 1.56 -5.45 -12.40
N LEU A 57 2.75 -5.03 -11.99
CA LEU A 57 2.99 -4.33 -10.71
C LEU A 57 2.51 -5.12 -9.48
N GLY A 58 2.47 -6.44 -9.59
CA GLY A 58 1.94 -7.32 -8.55
C GLY A 58 0.48 -7.03 -8.20
N ALA A 59 -0.33 -6.60 -9.18
CA ALA A 59 -1.75 -6.35 -9.02
C ALA A 59 -2.41 -7.54 -8.32
N LEU A 60 -2.23 -8.72 -8.91
CA LEU A 60 -2.58 -10.01 -8.33
C LEU A 60 -1.30 -10.74 -7.90
N ARG A 61 -1.27 -11.21 -6.66
CA ARG A 61 -0.18 -12.02 -6.11
C ARG A 61 -0.60 -13.45 -5.84
N GLY A 62 -1.84 -13.64 -5.42
CA GLY A 62 -2.37 -14.96 -5.11
C GLY A 62 -3.88 -14.95 -4.98
N SER A 63 -4.41 -16.14 -4.72
CA SER A 63 -5.82 -16.35 -4.48
C SER A 63 -6.00 -17.40 -3.38
N GLU A 64 -7.09 -17.29 -2.62
CA GLU A 64 -7.47 -18.25 -1.58
C GLU A 64 -8.93 -18.64 -1.79
N ALA A 65 -9.20 -19.94 -1.97
CA ALA A 65 -10.58 -20.44 -2.03
C ALA A 65 -11.19 -20.44 -0.62
N ILE A 66 -12.38 -19.85 -0.48
CA ILE A 66 -13.09 -19.74 0.80
C ILE A 66 -14.43 -20.49 0.84
N GLY A 67 -14.77 -21.19 -0.24
CA GLY A 67 -15.95 -22.02 -0.40
C GLY A 67 -15.92 -22.73 -1.75
N GLU A 68 -17.02 -23.42 -2.10
CA GLU A 68 -17.12 -24.09 -3.41
C GLU A 68 -17.11 -23.09 -4.57
N ASP A 69 -17.80 -21.95 -4.40
CA ASP A 69 -17.97 -20.95 -5.46
C ASP A 69 -17.38 -19.58 -5.11
N SER A 70 -16.45 -19.50 -4.16
CA SER A 70 -15.93 -18.22 -3.66
C SER A 70 -14.42 -18.23 -3.52
N ILE A 71 -13.78 -17.28 -4.20
CA ILE A 71 -12.33 -17.13 -4.26
C ILE A 71 -11.98 -15.71 -3.86
N LEU A 72 -11.04 -15.54 -2.92
CA LEU A 72 -10.43 -14.26 -2.64
C LEU A 72 -9.21 -14.08 -3.52
N MET A 73 -9.18 -12.99 -4.27
CA MET A 73 -8.04 -12.55 -5.07
C MET A 73 -7.34 -11.41 -4.35
N TYR A 74 -6.02 -11.46 -4.22
CA TYR A 74 -5.28 -10.47 -3.45
C TYR A 74 -3.94 -10.08 -4.06
N GLY A 75 -3.49 -8.86 -3.77
CA GLY A 75 -2.18 -8.35 -4.17
C GLY A 75 -2.03 -6.86 -3.89
N ASN A 76 -1.28 -6.16 -4.75
CA ASN A 76 -1.17 -4.71 -4.65
C ASN A 76 -2.46 -3.97 -5.07
N MET A 77 -3.43 -4.68 -5.66
CA MET A 77 -4.75 -4.14 -6.00
C MET A 77 -5.75 -4.15 -4.83
N GLY A 78 -5.34 -4.57 -3.64
CA GLY A 78 -6.26 -4.86 -2.54
C GLY A 78 -6.67 -6.33 -2.50
N ILE A 79 -7.82 -6.56 -1.87
CA ILE A 79 -8.44 -7.87 -1.74
C ILE A 79 -9.86 -7.81 -2.31
N TRP A 80 -10.17 -8.78 -3.16
CA TRP A 80 -11.41 -8.85 -3.93
C TRP A 80 -12.02 -10.23 -3.80
N LEU A 81 -13.33 -10.29 -3.63
CA LEU A 81 -14.10 -11.52 -3.68
C LEU A 81 -14.55 -11.76 -5.12
N ALA A 82 -14.23 -12.93 -5.64
CA ALA A 82 -14.64 -13.42 -6.94
C ALA A 82 -15.52 -14.67 -6.79
N ASP A 83 -16.43 -14.87 -7.74
CA ASP A 83 -17.08 -16.17 -7.93
C ASP A 83 -16.13 -17.18 -8.60
N ALA A 84 -16.54 -18.45 -8.68
CA ALA A 84 -15.75 -19.52 -9.32
C ALA A 84 -15.42 -19.25 -10.80
N HIS A 85 -16.19 -18.39 -11.48
CA HIS A 85 -16.01 -18.06 -12.90
C HIS A 85 -15.24 -16.75 -13.10
N LEU A 86 -14.86 -16.06 -12.01
CA LEU A 86 -14.21 -14.75 -11.99
C LEU A 86 -15.01 -13.66 -12.74
N GLU A 87 -16.33 -13.81 -12.82
CA GLU A 87 -17.20 -12.87 -13.54
C GLU A 87 -17.62 -11.68 -12.65
N ASN A 88 -17.83 -11.95 -11.36
CA ASN A 88 -18.24 -10.94 -10.40
C ASN A 88 -17.12 -10.65 -9.39
N LEU A 89 -16.53 -9.46 -9.49
CA LEU A 89 -15.53 -8.97 -8.54
C LEU A 89 -16.15 -7.97 -7.58
N LYS A 90 -16.11 -8.28 -6.29
CA LYS A 90 -16.59 -7.41 -5.22
C LYS A 90 -15.43 -6.99 -4.32
N ASP A 91 -15.35 -5.70 -4.00
CA ASP A 91 -14.39 -5.19 -3.03
C ASP A 91 -14.58 -5.90 -1.68
N TYR A 92 -13.49 -6.46 -1.13
CA TYR A 92 -13.48 -7.18 0.13
C TYR A 92 -12.59 -6.50 1.18
N SER A 93 -12.27 -5.21 1.00
CA SER A 93 -11.36 -4.43 1.85
C SER A 93 -12.01 -3.80 3.10
N GLN A 94 -13.30 -4.05 3.37
CA GLN A 94 -13.99 -3.37 4.47
C GLN A 94 -13.30 -3.62 5.82
N GLY A 95 -13.00 -2.55 6.56
CA GLY A 95 -12.23 -2.57 7.81
C GLY A 95 -10.75 -2.20 7.65
N LEU A 96 -10.25 -2.09 6.41
CA LEU A 96 -8.92 -1.54 6.15
C LEU A 96 -8.96 0.00 6.13
N GLU A 97 -7.88 0.61 6.58
CA GLU A 97 -7.66 2.05 6.47
C GLU A 97 -7.46 2.43 5.00
N ALA A 98 -7.91 3.63 4.61
CA ALA A 98 -7.65 4.18 3.29
C ALA A 98 -6.15 4.26 3.01
N GLY A 99 -5.75 4.27 1.74
CA GLY A 99 -4.36 4.34 1.35
C GLY A 99 -3.88 3.09 0.63
N MET A 100 -3.18 3.29 -0.49
CA MET A 100 -2.60 2.21 -1.29
C MET A 100 -1.67 1.29 -0.49
N ASP A 101 -1.03 1.80 0.57
CA ASP A 101 -0.13 0.99 1.39
C ASP A 101 -0.86 0.08 2.36
N ASN A 102 -2.02 0.52 2.88
CA ASN A 102 -2.90 -0.26 3.73
C ASN A 102 -3.61 -1.38 2.94
N HIS A 103 -3.71 -1.22 1.61
CA HIS A 103 -4.35 -2.18 0.70
C HIS A 103 -3.37 -3.16 0.03
N LYS A 104 -2.06 -3.11 0.33
CA LYS A 104 -1.10 -4.09 -0.22
C LYS A 104 -1.16 -5.40 0.54
N VAL A 105 -1.82 -6.39 -0.05
CA VAL A 105 -1.98 -7.72 0.53
C VAL A 105 -0.92 -8.66 -0.01
N TYR A 106 -0.25 -9.38 0.89
CA TYR A 106 0.81 -10.34 0.55
C TYR A 106 0.35 -11.78 0.68
N SER A 107 -0.50 -12.08 1.66
CA SER A 107 -1.03 -13.41 1.89
C SER A 107 -2.45 -13.34 2.46
N VAL A 108 -3.24 -14.36 2.14
CA VAL A 108 -4.54 -14.64 2.73
C VAL A 108 -4.56 -16.12 3.06
N TYR A 109 -5.11 -16.49 4.22
CA TYR A 109 -5.14 -17.87 4.69
C TYR A 109 -6.48 -18.18 5.36
N LEU A 110 -7.15 -19.22 4.88
CA LEU A 110 -8.31 -19.80 5.55
C LEU A 110 -7.86 -20.95 6.46
N SER A 111 -8.07 -20.78 7.76
CA SER A 111 -7.79 -21.85 8.73
C SER A 111 -8.83 -22.98 8.67
N LYS A 112 -8.45 -24.16 9.14
CA LYS A 112 -9.37 -25.32 9.29
C LYS A 112 -10.58 -25.04 10.19
N ALA A 113 -10.47 -24.06 11.07
CA ALA A 113 -11.57 -23.62 11.94
C ALA A 113 -12.51 -22.61 11.25
N GLY A 114 -12.25 -22.24 10.00
CA GLY A 114 -13.05 -21.29 9.23
C GLY A 114 -12.67 -19.81 9.44
N HIS A 115 -11.65 -19.51 10.24
CA HIS A 115 -11.15 -18.14 10.38
C HIS A 115 -10.29 -17.73 9.19
N LEU A 116 -10.51 -16.51 8.72
CA LEU A 116 -9.78 -15.93 7.60
C LEU A 116 -8.77 -14.90 8.11
N TYR A 117 -7.52 -15.09 7.72
CA TYR A 117 -6.39 -14.24 8.07
C TYR A 117 -5.81 -13.58 6.83
N MET A 118 -5.27 -12.39 7.00
CA MET A 118 -4.64 -11.63 5.92
C MET A 118 -3.35 -10.96 6.42
N GLY A 119 -2.26 -11.16 5.70
CA GLY A 119 -0.99 -10.46 5.87
C GLY A 119 -0.88 -9.32 4.87
N THR A 120 -0.60 -8.12 5.36
CA THR A 120 -0.43 -6.92 4.53
C THR A 120 0.89 -6.22 4.85
N LEU A 121 1.21 -5.19 4.07
CA LEU A 121 2.31 -4.28 4.39
C LEU A 121 2.14 -3.54 5.73
N ARG A 122 0.94 -3.52 6.31
CA ARG A 122 0.58 -2.67 7.45
C ARG A 122 0.02 -3.45 8.65
N GLY A 123 0.16 -4.77 8.62
CA GLY A 123 -0.23 -5.62 9.74
C GLY A 123 -0.75 -6.99 9.30
N ALA A 124 -1.08 -7.79 10.31
CA ALA A 124 -1.93 -8.95 10.14
C ALA A 124 -3.37 -8.59 10.54
N PHE A 125 -4.33 -9.16 9.82
CA PHE A 125 -5.75 -8.92 10.03
C PHE A 125 -6.48 -10.26 10.14
N ILE A 126 -7.55 -10.27 10.93
CA ILE A 126 -8.52 -11.35 10.98
C ILE A 126 -9.87 -10.82 10.49
N ARG A 127 -10.60 -11.61 9.72
CA ARG A 127 -11.97 -11.25 9.31
C ARG A 127 -12.92 -11.52 10.47
N ASP A 128 -13.60 -10.48 10.92
CA ASP A 128 -14.67 -10.60 11.89
C ASP A 128 -15.95 -11.12 11.22
N MET A 129 -16.48 -12.24 11.71
CA MET A 129 -17.67 -12.89 11.14
C MET A 129 -18.97 -12.15 11.42
N GLN A 130 -19.04 -11.34 12.48
CA GLN A 130 -20.26 -10.62 12.87
C GLN A 130 -20.39 -9.32 12.09
N SER A 131 -19.32 -8.53 12.03
CA SER A 131 -19.32 -7.25 11.30
C SER A 131 -18.97 -7.40 9.83
N ASN A 132 -18.45 -8.57 9.41
CA ASN A 132 -17.91 -8.81 8.08
C ASN A 132 -16.89 -7.71 7.69
N GLN A 133 -15.92 -7.47 8.58
CA GLN A 133 -14.85 -6.48 8.40
C GLN A 133 -13.51 -7.03 8.85
N TRP A 134 -12.43 -6.55 8.25
CA TRP A 134 -11.07 -6.84 8.70
C TRP A 134 -10.78 -6.10 10.01
N LYS A 135 -10.29 -6.83 11.00
CA LYS A 135 -9.79 -6.28 12.26
C LYS A 135 -8.30 -6.53 12.36
N LYS A 136 -7.54 -5.45 12.61
CA LYS A 136 -6.09 -5.54 12.81
C LYS A 136 -5.82 -6.36 14.06
N ILE A 137 -4.92 -7.33 13.96
CA ILE A 137 -4.45 -8.12 15.10
C ILE A 137 -3.42 -7.27 15.84
N ALA A 138 -3.62 -7.05 17.13
CA ALA A 138 -2.63 -6.40 17.97
C ALA A 138 -1.41 -7.32 18.11
N ILE A 139 -0.27 -6.89 17.60
CA ILE A 139 0.99 -7.64 17.67
C ILE A 139 2.04 -6.71 18.26
N GLU A 140 2.71 -7.19 19.30
CA GLU A 140 3.86 -6.50 19.89
C GLU A 140 5.09 -6.72 19.00
N SER A 141 5.14 -6.01 17.87
CA SER A 141 6.27 -6.03 16.95
C SER A 141 6.60 -4.61 16.49
N HIS A 142 7.89 -4.32 16.36
CA HIS A 142 8.38 -3.08 15.77
C HIS A 142 8.21 -3.07 14.24
N ASP A 143 8.15 -4.24 13.58
CA ASP A 143 7.84 -4.35 12.15
C ASP A 143 6.40 -4.85 11.99
N GLU A 144 5.55 -4.04 11.39
CA GLU A 144 4.15 -4.36 11.12
C GLU A 144 3.97 -5.22 9.87
N ARG A 145 5.01 -5.47 9.08
CA ARG A 145 4.89 -6.13 7.77
C ARG A 145 4.78 -7.65 7.92
N PHE A 146 3.76 -8.22 7.30
CA PHE A 146 3.59 -9.67 7.19
C PHE A 146 3.61 -10.05 5.71
N VAL A 147 4.78 -10.54 5.25
CA VAL A 147 5.04 -10.93 3.85
C VAL A 147 4.81 -12.42 3.66
#